data_AF-A0A1Z8ZYZ8-F1
#
_entry.id   AF-A0A1Z8ZYZ8-F1
#
_cell.length_a   1.000
_cell.length_b   1.000
_cell.length_c   1.000
_cell.angle_alpha   90.00
_cell.angle_beta   90.00
_cell.angle_gamma   90.00
#
_symmetry.space_group_name_H-M   'P 1'
#
loop_
_entity.id
_entity.type
_entity.pdbx_description
1 polymer ?
#
loop_
_entity_poly.entity_id
_entity_poly.type
_entity_poly.pdbx_seq_one_letter_code
_entity_poly.pdbx_strand_id
1 'polypeptide(L)'
;MHLIWQWGFFLGVMGLDHYRPDVMQIGVIIMLAVSLSLPSGAAVLWRIGSDDGDQDGLGDTNFNDSAEFNGAGFNVSGVQENGNRNVLPGSAFNTGGTNNNRDTDDDYYFAGSYFTVVDGGNYNPVGTIFPSESYYERAITNPDRNMRWHFNVPESIAESDTFTFSIDFYQVNQQSATSTRSGYELSLFVDGVQIGDMQTLNKKTGQDPEGWQFTLDDLGGPAQQGPGFDHYIEIRATQFGSARWASLDYVQLEVSSEIPEVSSALLLIGAAGFGFIRRRR
;
A
#
# COMPACT_ATOMS: atom_id res chain seq x y z
N MET A 1 -31.69 -30.33 -10.61
CA MET A 1 -30.33 -29.87 -10.97
C MET A 1 -29.85 -29.04 -9.79
N HIS A 2 -29.25 -29.70 -8.78
CA HIS A 2 -27.79 -29.71 -8.48
C HIS A 2 -27.23 -28.29 -8.29
N LEU A 3 -26.57 -27.91 -7.19
CA LEU A 3 -26.07 -28.57 -5.97
C LEU A 3 -25.66 -27.43 -5.01
N ILE A 4 -26.10 -27.48 -3.74
CA ILE A 4 -25.53 -26.66 -2.64
C ILE A 4 -24.63 -27.61 -1.86
N TRP A 5 -23.33 -27.32 -1.78
CA TRP A 5 -22.41 -28.03 -0.87
C TRP A 5 -22.25 -27.21 0.41
N GLN A 6 -22.93 -27.63 1.48
CA GLN A 6 -22.55 -27.30 2.85
C GLN A 6 -21.59 -28.39 3.33
N TRP A 7 -20.40 -28.01 3.79
CA TRP A 7 -19.52 -28.90 4.54
C TRP A 7 -19.80 -28.73 6.03
N GLY A 8 -20.47 -29.73 6.61
CA GLY A 8 -20.55 -29.91 8.06
C GLY A 8 -19.35 -30.72 8.55
N PHE A 9 -18.64 -30.22 9.56
CA PHE A 9 -17.60 -30.98 10.26
C PHE A 9 -18.24 -31.92 11.29
N PHE A 10 -17.98 -33.22 11.16
CA PHE A 10 -18.32 -34.24 12.15
C PHE A 10 -17.17 -34.42 13.14
N LEU A 11 -17.42 -34.16 14.42
CA LEU A 11 -16.58 -34.61 15.53
C LEU A 11 -16.91 -36.10 15.80
N GLY A 12 -16.02 -37.02 15.40
CA GLY A 12 -16.12 -38.43 15.73
C GLY A 12 -15.25 -38.78 16.94
N VAL A 13 -15.85 -38.93 18.12
CA VAL A 13 -15.21 -39.61 19.26
C VAL A 13 -15.47 -41.11 19.10
N MET A 14 -14.44 -41.87 18.73
CA MET A 14 -14.54 -43.33 18.67
C MET A 14 -14.04 -43.92 19.99
N GLY A 15 -14.97 -44.35 20.84
CA GLY A 15 -14.68 -45.11 22.05
C GLY A 15 -14.24 -46.55 21.71
N LEU A 16 -13.15 -46.99 22.32
CA LEU A 16 -12.63 -48.36 22.21
C LEU A 16 -12.74 -49.00 23.58
N ASP A 17 -13.49 -50.10 23.67
CA ASP A 17 -13.65 -50.88 24.89
C ASP A 17 -13.02 -52.28 24.73
N HIS A 18 -12.45 -52.75 25.85
CA HIS A 18 -11.97 -54.09 26.22
C HIS A 18 -10.46 -54.48 26.10
N TYR A 19 -9.74 -54.16 27.19
CA TYR A 19 -9.09 -55.07 28.17
C TYR A 19 -7.85 -55.93 27.82
N ARG A 20 -6.67 -55.52 28.31
CA ARG A 20 -5.89 -56.26 29.35
C ARG A 20 -5.05 -55.27 30.19
N PRO A 21 -4.81 -55.58 31.48
CA PRO A 21 -4.18 -54.68 32.43
C PRO A 21 -2.66 -54.68 32.24
N ASP A 22 -2.04 -53.60 32.71
CA ASP A 22 -0.60 -53.39 32.86
C ASP A 22 0.10 -52.73 31.65
N VAL A 23 0.22 -51.41 31.77
CA VAL A 23 1.01 -50.46 30.95
C VAL A 23 0.40 -50.12 29.58
N MET A 24 -0.66 -49.31 29.59
CA MET A 24 -1.06 -48.53 28.41
C MET A 24 -0.24 -47.24 28.32
N GLN A 25 0.64 -47.18 27.34
CA GLN A 25 1.30 -45.96 26.89
C GLN A 25 0.25 -45.15 26.09
N ILE A 26 -0.31 -44.11 26.70
CA ILE A 26 -1.27 -43.20 26.03
C ILE A 26 -0.46 -42.31 25.08
N GLY A 27 -0.45 -42.68 23.80
CA GLY A 27 0.05 -41.82 22.73
C GLY A 27 -0.96 -40.71 22.44
N VAL A 28 -0.74 -39.51 22.99
CA VAL A 28 -1.48 -38.31 22.58
C VAL A 28 -0.93 -37.87 21.22
N ILE A 29 -1.69 -38.08 20.15
CA ILE A 29 -1.38 -37.50 18.84
C ILE A 29 -1.93 -36.06 18.85
N ILE A 30 -1.04 -35.10 19.04
CA ILE A 30 -1.34 -33.68 18.80
C ILE A 30 -1.26 -33.49 17.28
N MET A 31 -2.41 -33.38 16.61
CA MET A 31 -2.42 -32.85 15.24
C MET A 31 -2.13 -31.35 15.33
N LEU A 32 -0.88 -30.99 15.05
CA LEU A 32 -0.48 -29.62 14.81
C LEU A 32 -1.11 -29.19 13.48
N ALA A 33 -2.15 -28.36 13.53
CA ALA A 33 -2.64 -27.67 12.36
C ALA A 33 -1.54 -26.72 11.89
N VAL A 34 -0.87 -27.06 10.79
CA VAL A 34 0.04 -26.15 10.11
C VAL A 34 -0.83 -25.13 9.39
N SER A 35 -1.07 -24.00 10.05
CA SER A 35 -1.43 -22.77 9.36
C SER A 35 -0.30 -22.45 8.39
N LEU A 36 -0.59 -22.50 7.09
CA LEU A 36 0.30 -22.00 6.05
C LEU A 36 0.48 -20.49 6.31
N SER A 37 1.56 -20.14 7.02
CA SER A 37 2.02 -18.75 7.08
C SER A 37 2.43 -18.36 5.67
N LEU A 38 1.76 -17.36 5.09
CA LEU A 38 2.33 -16.61 3.98
C LEU A 38 3.74 -16.17 4.38
N PRO A 39 4.71 -16.13 3.45
CA PRO A 39 6.05 -15.66 3.78
C PRO A 39 5.94 -14.25 4.37
N SER A 40 6.43 -14.09 5.61
CA SER A 40 6.54 -12.80 6.26
C SER A 40 7.54 -11.94 5.48
N GLY A 41 7.04 -10.99 4.70
CA GLY A 41 7.83 -10.04 3.93
C GLY A 41 6.95 -8.91 3.44
N ALA A 42 7.50 -7.70 3.37
CA ALA A 42 6.81 -6.58 2.75
C ALA A 42 6.50 -6.90 1.28
N ALA A 43 5.27 -6.66 0.85
CA ALA A 43 4.80 -6.84 -0.51
C ALA A 43 4.44 -5.48 -1.11
N VAL A 44 4.97 -5.18 -2.29
CA VAL A 44 4.60 -3.96 -3.03
C VAL A 44 3.20 -4.15 -3.61
N LEU A 45 2.26 -3.29 -3.22
CA LEU A 45 0.93 -3.24 -3.82
C LEU A 45 1.00 -2.52 -5.16
N TRP A 46 1.66 -1.38 -5.17
CA TRP A 46 1.97 -0.65 -6.38
C TRP A 46 3.15 0.29 -6.20
N ARG A 47 3.76 0.66 -7.34
CA ARG A 47 4.74 1.74 -7.42
C ARG A 47 4.73 2.39 -8.80
N ILE A 48 5.22 3.62 -8.85
CA ILE A 48 5.61 4.33 -10.07
C ILE A 48 7.03 4.85 -9.84
N GLY A 49 7.88 4.66 -10.83
CA GLY A 49 9.29 4.95 -10.77
C GLY A 49 10.11 3.96 -9.93
N SER A 50 11.39 4.27 -9.78
CA SER A 50 12.36 3.53 -8.98
C SER A 50 13.16 4.49 -8.12
N ASP A 51 13.37 4.16 -6.84
CA ASP A 51 14.31 4.91 -6.00
C ASP A 51 15.76 4.57 -6.42
N ASP A 52 16.21 5.19 -7.51
CA ASP A 52 17.56 5.04 -8.08
C ASP A 52 18.32 6.37 -8.18
N GLY A 53 17.66 7.47 -7.81
CA GLY A 53 18.22 8.82 -7.81
C GLY A 53 18.35 9.42 -9.21
N ASP A 54 17.75 8.82 -10.24
CA ASP A 54 17.50 9.43 -11.54
C ASP A 54 16.08 10.05 -11.59
N GLN A 55 15.70 10.68 -12.69
CA GLN A 55 14.36 11.29 -12.81
C GLN A 55 13.49 10.40 -13.69
N ASP A 56 12.45 9.80 -13.12
CA ASP A 56 11.42 9.10 -13.90
C ASP A 56 10.42 10.10 -14.53
N GLY A 57 9.97 11.15 -13.82
CA GLY A 57 9.04 12.15 -14.37
C GLY A 57 9.61 13.13 -15.41
N LEU A 58 10.11 12.66 -16.56
CA LEU A 58 10.86 13.46 -17.56
C LEU A 58 10.02 14.52 -18.28
N GLY A 59 8.70 14.46 -18.21
CA GLY A 59 7.82 15.37 -18.94
C GLY A 59 7.64 14.99 -20.41
N ASP A 60 7.75 13.70 -20.72
CA ASP A 60 7.61 13.14 -22.07
C ASP A 60 6.53 12.06 -22.14
N THR A 61 6.33 11.47 -23.32
CA THR A 61 5.34 10.42 -23.56
C THR A 61 5.99 9.12 -24.04
N ASN A 62 7.20 8.80 -23.58
CA ASN A 62 8.03 7.70 -24.09
C ASN A 62 7.78 6.35 -23.38
N PHE A 63 6.99 6.33 -22.32
CA PHE A 63 6.72 5.16 -21.48
C PHE A 63 8.00 4.48 -20.98
N ASN A 64 8.88 5.29 -20.40
CA ASN A 64 10.19 4.88 -19.88
C ASN A 64 10.22 4.75 -18.35
N ASP A 65 9.12 5.08 -17.67
CA ASP A 65 9.06 5.06 -16.20
C ASP A 65 8.48 3.71 -15.78
N SER A 66 9.24 2.96 -14.99
CA SER A 66 8.82 1.64 -14.51
C SER A 66 7.67 1.78 -13.53
N ALA A 67 6.63 0.95 -13.66
CA ALA A 67 5.54 0.88 -12.70
C ALA A 67 5.19 -0.58 -12.39
N GLU A 68 4.58 -0.79 -11.23
CA GLU A 68 4.11 -2.11 -10.80
C GLU A 68 2.74 -1.98 -10.14
N PHE A 69 1.89 -2.98 -10.36
CA PHE A 69 0.62 -3.12 -9.64
C PHE A 69 0.34 -4.61 -9.42
N ASN A 70 0.15 -5.01 -8.15
CA ASN A 70 -0.10 -6.39 -7.74
C ASN A 70 0.91 -7.39 -8.34
N GLY A 71 2.20 -7.04 -8.34
CA GLY A 71 3.27 -7.88 -8.87
C GLY A 71 3.41 -7.89 -10.40
N ALA A 72 2.56 -7.16 -11.13
CA ALA A 72 2.65 -7.02 -12.58
C ALA A 72 3.33 -5.70 -12.96
N GLY A 73 4.48 -5.79 -13.64
CA GLY A 73 5.22 -4.64 -14.15
C GLY A 73 4.63 -4.10 -15.46
N PHE A 74 4.66 -2.78 -15.62
CA PHE A 74 4.29 -2.05 -16.83
C PHE A 74 5.07 -0.72 -16.89
N ASN A 75 4.88 0.06 -17.95
CA ASN A 75 5.53 1.37 -18.08
C ASN A 75 4.49 2.50 -18.18
N VAL A 76 4.84 3.64 -17.61
CA VAL A 76 4.06 4.89 -17.64
C VAL A 76 4.96 6.06 -18.03
N SER A 77 4.38 7.25 -18.16
CA SER A 77 5.12 8.48 -18.43
C SER A 77 4.64 9.63 -17.54
N GLY A 78 5.57 10.27 -16.85
CA GLY A 78 5.32 11.51 -16.14
C GLY A 78 5.25 12.67 -17.12
N VAL A 79 4.09 13.29 -17.27
CA VAL A 79 3.89 14.49 -18.11
C VAL A 79 3.52 15.69 -17.25
N GLN A 80 3.52 16.88 -17.86
CA GLN A 80 3.06 18.07 -17.16
C GLN A 80 1.54 18.21 -17.25
N GLU A 81 0.92 18.47 -16.11
CA GLU A 81 -0.51 18.67 -15.93
C GLU A 81 -1.01 19.89 -16.70
N ASN A 82 -2.33 19.93 -16.86
CA ASN A 82 -3.04 21.02 -17.51
C ASN A 82 -2.98 22.36 -16.74
N GLY A 83 -2.43 22.36 -15.52
CA GLY A 83 -2.17 23.54 -14.69
C GLY A 83 -3.42 24.09 -14.00
N ASN A 84 -4.50 23.32 -13.96
CA ASN A 84 -5.68 23.62 -13.15
C ASN A 84 -5.62 22.80 -11.86
N ARG A 85 -6.27 23.33 -10.82
CA ARG A 85 -6.56 22.53 -9.64
C ARG A 85 -7.71 21.59 -9.95
N ASN A 86 -7.48 20.30 -9.79
CA ASN A 86 -8.47 19.28 -10.05
C ASN A 86 -9.24 18.93 -8.77
N VAL A 87 -10.50 18.55 -8.93
CA VAL A 87 -11.37 18.08 -7.85
C VAL A 87 -11.62 16.60 -8.04
N LEU A 88 -11.80 15.85 -6.95
CA LEU A 88 -12.18 14.44 -7.03
C LEU A 88 -13.38 14.22 -7.97
N PRO A 89 -13.33 13.20 -8.84
CA PRO A 89 -12.33 12.13 -8.92
C PRO A 89 -11.24 12.35 -10.00
N GLY A 90 -11.05 13.57 -10.50
CA GLY A 90 -10.16 13.79 -11.65
C GLY A 90 -10.54 12.96 -12.89
N SER A 91 -9.58 12.77 -13.79
CA SER A 91 -9.69 12.02 -15.03
C SER A 91 -8.88 10.74 -14.94
N ALA A 92 -9.53 9.59 -15.14
CA ALA A 92 -8.86 8.29 -15.26
C ALA A 92 -8.46 7.94 -16.71
N PHE A 93 -8.54 8.90 -17.64
CA PHE A 93 -8.37 8.68 -19.09
C PHE A 93 -7.41 9.70 -19.72
N ASN A 94 -6.39 10.09 -18.97
CA ASN A 94 -5.39 11.04 -19.44
C ASN A 94 -4.66 10.50 -20.67
N THR A 95 -4.41 11.36 -21.67
CA THR A 95 -3.69 11.03 -22.91
C THR A 95 -2.28 11.62 -22.96
N GLY A 96 -1.85 12.23 -21.85
CA GLY A 96 -0.56 12.88 -21.66
C GLY A 96 -0.54 14.30 -22.22
N GLY A 97 -1.23 14.50 -23.35
CA GLY A 97 -1.30 15.76 -24.05
C GLY A 97 0.08 16.26 -24.52
N THR A 98 0.09 17.29 -25.35
CA THR A 98 1.35 18.00 -25.67
C THR A 98 1.11 19.50 -25.72
N ASN A 99 2.12 20.28 -25.33
CA ASN A 99 2.10 21.74 -25.36
C ASN A 99 0.90 22.34 -24.61
N ASN A 100 -0.05 22.96 -25.31
CA ASN A 100 -1.24 23.60 -24.72
C ASN A 100 -2.45 22.64 -24.62
N ASN A 101 -2.33 21.40 -25.10
CA ASN A 101 -3.37 20.37 -25.04
C ASN A 101 -3.07 19.35 -23.93
N ARG A 102 -2.49 19.80 -22.81
CA ARG A 102 -2.28 18.95 -21.64
C ARG A 102 -3.62 18.59 -21.04
N ASP A 103 -3.81 17.32 -20.75
CA ASP A 103 -5.02 16.78 -20.15
C ASP A 103 -4.77 16.06 -18.84
N THR A 104 -3.55 15.59 -18.58
CA THR A 104 -3.13 15.03 -17.29
C THR A 104 -3.43 15.97 -16.13
N ASP A 105 -3.89 15.37 -15.05
CA ASP A 105 -4.20 16.00 -13.78
C ASP A 105 -3.42 15.34 -12.62
N ASP A 106 -3.74 15.74 -11.39
CA ASP A 106 -3.10 15.28 -10.18
C ASP A 106 -3.60 13.90 -9.71
N ASP A 107 -4.54 13.27 -10.44
CA ASP A 107 -5.11 11.96 -10.12
C ASP A 107 -4.50 10.87 -11.03
N TYR A 108 -4.09 9.75 -10.43
CA TYR A 108 -3.64 8.57 -11.17
C TYR A 108 -4.37 7.32 -10.72
N TYR A 109 -5.02 6.63 -11.65
CA TYR A 109 -5.77 5.41 -11.40
C TYR A 109 -4.99 4.14 -11.77
N PHE A 110 -4.78 3.28 -10.78
CA PHE A 110 -4.41 1.88 -11.04
C PHE A 110 -5.62 1.11 -11.59
N ALA A 111 -5.37 -0.02 -12.26
CA ALA A 111 -6.45 -0.88 -12.75
C ALA A 111 -7.36 -1.34 -11.60
N GLY A 112 -8.68 -1.21 -11.76
CA GLY A 112 -9.62 -1.44 -10.67
C GLY A 112 -11.08 -1.17 -11.02
N SER A 113 -11.94 -1.24 -10.01
CA SER A 113 -13.35 -0.89 -10.06
C SER A 113 -13.66 0.14 -8.98
N TYR A 114 -14.09 1.33 -9.38
CA TYR A 114 -14.25 2.49 -8.53
C TYR A 114 -15.71 2.95 -8.62
N PHE A 115 -16.58 2.38 -7.78
CA PHE A 115 -18.03 2.62 -7.81
C PHE A 115 -18.58 3.24 -6.52
N THR A 116 -17.73 3.39 -5.50
CA THR A 116 -18.11 3.82 -4.15
C THR A 116 -17.09 4.84 -3.67
N VAL A 117 -17.58 6.02 -3.30
CA VAL A 117 -16.80 7.07 -2.63
C VAL A 117 -16.55 6.67 -1.18
N VAL A 118 -15.31 6.81 -0.70
CA VAL A 118 -14.87 6.32 0.62
C VAL A 118 -14.70 7.43 1.66
N ASP A 119 -14.40 8.67 1.24
CA ASP A 119 -14.15 9.83 2.10
C ASP A 119 -15.44 10.59 2.51
N GLY A 120 -16.61 10.10 2.08
CA GLY A 120 -17.88 10.81 2.22
C GLY A 120 -18.04 12.03 1.30
N GLY A 121 -17.13 12.18 0.32
CA GLY A 121 -17.18 13.17 -0.73
C GLY A 121 -18.42 13.05 -1.63
N ASN A 122 -18.68 14.12 -2.39
CA ASN A 122 -19.81 14.17 -3.31
C ASN A 122 -19.31 14.26 -4.75
N TYR A 123 -18.87 13.13 -5.29
CA TYR A 123 -18.43 13.01 -6.67
C TYR A 123 -18.94 11.71 -7.30
N ASN A 124 -19.02 11.70 -8.63
CA ASN A 124 -19.45 10.51 -9.38
C ASN A 124 -18.22 9.60 -9.57
N PRO A 125 -18.23 8.35 -9.10
CA PRO A 125 -17.10 7.44 -9.27
C PRO A 125 -16.76 7.18 -10.74
N VAL A 126 -15.47 6.96 -11.04
CA VAL A 126 -14.96 6.79 -12.42
C VAL A 126 -15.33 5.45 -13.07
N GLY A 127 -15.79 4.48 -12.28
CA GLY A 127 -16.18 3.15 -12.76
C GLY A 127 -15.00 2.20 -12.92
N THR A 128 -15.02 1.36 -13.95
CA THR A 128 -13.97 0.35 -14.18
C THR A 128 -12.83 0.94 -14.99
N ILE A 129 -11.61 0.80 -14.47
CA ILE A 129 -10.36 1.19 -15.12
C ILE A 129 -9.56 -0.06 -15.43
N PHE A 130 -9.33 -0.31 -16.72
CA PHE A 130 -8.48 -1.41 -17.17
C PHE A 130 -7.96 -1.11 -18.58
N PRO A 131 -6.63 -1.05 -18.81
CA PRO A 131 -5.53 -1.19 -17.83
C PRO A 131 -5.41 0.03 -16.88
N SER A 132 -4.38 0.04 -16.02
CA SER A 132 -3.94 1.24 -15.27
C SER A 132 -3.66 2.39 -16.23
N GLU A 133 -3.74 3.62 -15.73
CA GLU A 133 -3.42 4.79 -16.53
C GLU A 133 -1.99 4.78 -17.07
N SER A 134 -1.82 5.52 -18.17
CA SER A 134 -0.56 5.58 -18.92
C SER A 134 0.27 6.82 -18.57
N TYR A 135 -0.35 7.82 -17.95
CA TYR A 135 0.24 9.13 -17.70
C TYR A 135 -0.08 9.60 -16.28
N TYR A 136 0.90 10.18 -15.61
CA TYR A 136 0.77 10.77 -14.27
C TYR A 136 1.39 12.17 -14.25
N GLU A 137 1.04 13.01 -13.26
CA GLU A 137 1.72 14.30 -13.07
C GLU A 137 3.18 14.08 -12.65
N ARG A 138 4.10 14.68 -13.40
CA ARG A 138 5.54 14.49 -13.19
C ARG A 138 6.12 15.22 -11.98
N ALA A 139 5.41 16.19 -11.40
CA ALA A 139 5.96 17.07 -10.38
C ALA A 139 4.89 17.73 -9.51
N ILE A 140 5.25 18.04 -8.26
CA ILE A 140 4.56 19.11 -7.53
C ILE A 140 4.86 20.41 -8.27
N THR A 141 3.83 21.10 -8.78
CA THR A 141 3.97 22.35 -9.54
C THR A 141 2.98 23.41 -9.03
N ASN A 142 2.96 24.60 -9.63
CA ASN A 142 1.91 25.59 -9.36
C ASN A 142 0.94 25.65 -10.55
N PRO A 143 -0.36 25.91 -10.32
CA PRO A 143 -0.97 26.25 -9.03
C PRO A 143 -1.40 25.05 -8.18
N ASP A 144 -1.47 23.84 -8.74
CA ASP A 144 -1.87 22.65 -7.98
C ASP A 144 -0.67 21.87 -7.46
N ARG A 145 -0.67 21.66 -6.14
CA ARG A 145 0.44 21.06 -5.39
C ARG A 145 -0.01 19.78 -4.71
N ASN A 146 -1.05 19.18 -5.26
CA ASN A 146 -1.59 17.93 -4.82
C ASN A 146 -1.15 16.85 -5.80
N MET A 147 -1.03 15.61 -5.33
CA MET A 147 -0.87 14.41 -6.16
C MET A 147 -1.63 13.28 -5.48
N ARG A 148 -2.38 12.52 -6.26
CA ARG A 148 -3.36 11.53 -5.79
C ARG A 148 -3.23 10.22 -6.57
N TRP A 149 -3.20 9.11 -5.84
CA TRP A 149 -3.14 7.77 -6.42
C TRP A 149 -4.31 6.93 -5.93
N HIS A 150 -5.11 6.46 -6.89
CA HIS A 150 -6.34 5.72 -6.67
C HIS A 150 -6.16 4.21 -6.87
N PHE A 151 -6.65 3.40 -5.95
CA PHE A 151 -6.50 1.95 -5.95
C PHE A 151 -7.64 1.24 -5.22
N ASN A 152 -7.85 -0.04 -5.52
CA ASN A 152 -8.64 -0.92 -4.67
C ASN A 152 -7.74 -1.67 -3.69
N VAL A 153 -8.16 -1.80 -2.43
CA VAL A 153 -7.42 -2.56 -1.40
C VAL A 153 -7.64 -4.06 -1.61
N PRO A 154 -6.61 -4.91 -1.69
CA PRO A 154 -6.82 -6.35 -1.85
C PRO A 154 -7.53 -6.98 -0.63
N GLU A 155 -8.43 -7.94 -0.87
CA GLU A 155 -9.10 -8.71 0.20
C GLU A 155 -8.14 -9.60 1.02
N SER A 156 -6.91 -9.78 0.55
CA SER A 156 -5.88 -10.55 1.24
C SER A 156 -5.18 -9.79 2.36
N ILE A 157 -5.39 -8.47 2.47
CA ILE A 157 -4.78 -7.64 3.50
C ILE A 157 -5.45 -7.92 4.83
N ALA A 158 -4.66 -8.27 5.85
CA ALA A 158 -5.17 -8.47 7.20
C ALA A 158 -5.28 -7.14 7.96
N GLU A 159 -6.17 -7.08 8.96
CA GLU A 159 -6.27 -5.93 9.88
C GLU A 159 -4.96 -5.63 10.62
N SER A 160 -4.13 -6.65 10.85
CA SER A 160 -2.83 -6.54 11.50
C SER A 160 -1.70 -6.12 10.56
N ASP A 161 -1.97 -5.94 9.27
CA ASP A 161 -0.96 -5.50 8.32
C ASP A 161 -0.75 -3.99 8.41
N THR A 162 0.50 -3.56 8.22
CA THR A 162 0.89 -2.16 8.17
C THR A 162 1.19 -1.76 6.73
N PHE A 163 0.58 -0.67 6.29
CA PHE A 163 0.91 -0.03 5.03
C PHE A 163 2.06 0.95 5.24
N THR A 164 3.04 0.95 4.33
CA THR A 164 4.06 2.00 4.24
C THR A 164 3.90 2.70 2.89
N PHE A 165 3.60 3.99 2.93
CA PHE A 165 3.66 4.86 1.75
C PHE A 165 5.02 5.56 1.73
N SER A 166 5.70 5.50 0.59
CA SER A 166 7.00 6.14 0.35
C SER A 166 6.93 6.98 -0.92
N ILE A 167 7.54 8.17 -0.89
CA ILE A 167 7.65 9.06 -2.04
C ILE A 167 9.03 9.71 -2.04
N ASP A 168 9.64 9.84 -3.21
CA ASP A 168 10.85 10.63 -3.39
C ASP A 168 10.78 11.58 -4.58
N PHE A 169 11.59 12.63 -4.49
CA PHE A 169 11.70 13.68 -5.48
C PHE A 169 13.14 13.87 -5.90
N TYR A 170 13.38 13.73 -7.21
CA TYR A 170 14.71 13.86 -7.81
C TYR A 170 15.37 15.22 -7.50
N GLN A 171 14.57 16.29 -7.51
CA GLN A 171 15.04 17.63 -7.14
C GLN A 171 13.90 18.59 -6.83
N VAL A 172 14.20 19.61 -6.00
CA VAL A 172 13.39 20.82 -5.86
C VAL A 172 14.00 21.96 -6.68
N ASN A 173 13.27 22.44 -7.69
CA ASN A 173 13.66 23.63 -8.45
C ASN A 173 13.34 24.92 -7.66
N GLN A 174 14.24 25.89 -7.71
CA GLN A 174 14.13 27.15 -6.98
C GLN A 174 14.35 28.35 -7.90
N GLN A 175 13.63 29.45 -7.67
CA GLN A 175 13.76 30.67 -8.48
C GLN A 175 15.08 31.42 -8.21
N SER A 176 15.59 31.37 -6.98
CA SER A 176 16.85 32.03 -6.61
C SER A 176 17.80 31.04 -5.94
N ALA A 177 19.02 30.94 -6.48
CA ALA A 177 20.10 30.17 -5.85
C ALA A 177 20.55 30.73 -4.49
N THR A 178 20.07 31.91 -4.08
CA THR A 178 20.42 32.56 -2.81
C THR A 178 19.41 32.33 -1.69
N SER A 179 18.26 31.69 -1.96
CA SER A 179 17.32 31.36 -0.89
C SER A 179 17.87 30.20 -0.07
N THR A 180 18.31 30.47 1.16
CA THR A 180 18.93 29.47 2.04
C THR A 180 17.93 28.45 2.60
N ARG A 181 16.62 28.71 2.49
CA ARG A 181 15.55 27.79 2.86
C ARG A 181 14.39 27.91 1.88
N SER A 182 14.23 26.90 1.03
CA SER A 182 13.21 26.84 -0.02
C SER A 182 12.81 25.38 -0.26
N GLY A 183 11.52 25.12 -0.42
CA GLY A 183 11.01 23.77 -0.52
C GLY A 183 9.49 23.69 -0.39
N TYR A 184 9.03 22.50 -0.05
CA TYR A 184 7.65 22.19 0.24
C TYR A 184 7.54 21.51 1.61
N GLU A 185 6.46 21.79 2.31
CA GLU A 185 6.04 20.95 3.42
C GLU A 185 4.97 19.98 2.91
N LEU A 186 5.22 18.67 3.05
CA LEU A 186 4.37 17.60 2.56
C LEU A 186 3.48 17.07 3.68
N SER A 187 2.21 16.80 3.37
CA SER A 187 1.26 16.13 4.27
C SER A 187 0.57 15.01 3.53
N LEU A 188 0.58 13.81 4.13
CA LEU A 188 -0.12 12.65 3.61
C LEU A 188 -1.57 12.64 4.07
N PHE A 189 -2.48 12.34 3.15
CA PHE A 189 -3.87 12.04 3.44
C PHE A 189 -4.24 10.68 2.85
N VAL A 190 -4.99 9.88 3.61
CA VAL A 190 -5.62 8.63 3.17
C VAL A 190 -7.12 8.85 3.28
N ASP A 191 -7.85 8.71 2.16
CA ASP A 191 -9.29 8.93 2.07
C ASP A 191 -9.75 10.24 2.75
N GLY A 192 -8.99 11.31 2.51
CA GLY A 192 -9.27 12.64 3.03
C GLY A 192 -8.86 12.89 4.48
N VAL A 193 -8.36 11.89 5.21
CA VAL A 193 -7.86 11.99 6.58
C VAL A 193 -6.34 12.11 6.60
N GLN A 194 -5.81 13.11 7.31
CA GLN A 194 -4.37 13.30 7.40
C GLN A 194 -3.71 12.19 8.23
N ILE A 195 -2.63 11.63 7.70
CA ILE A 195 -1.80 10.62 8.36
C ILE A 195 -0.49 11.24 8.81
N GLY A 196 -0.17 11.04 10.10
CA GLY A 196 1.09 11.45 10.69
C GLY A 196 1.41 12.95 10.60
N ASP A 197 2.67 13.26 10.87
CA ASP A 197 3.18 14.62 10.84
C ASP A 197 3.60 15.04 9.42
N MET A 198 3.64 16.36 9.22
CA MET A 198 4.15 17.01 8.02
C MET A 198 5.66 16.81 7.89
N GLN A 199 6.15 16.55 6.68
CA GLN A 199 7.57 16.35 6.38
C GLN A 199 8.10 17.43 5.43
N THR A 200 9.31 17.92 5.70
CA THR A 200 9.91 19.00 4.89
C THR A 200 10.68 18.43 3.69
N LEU A 201 10.18 18.70 2.49
CA LEU A 201 10.89 18.50 1.24
C LEU A 201 11.71 19.74 0.88
N ASN A 202 13.02 19.69 1.13
CA ASN A 202 13.98 20.72 0.70
C ASN A 202 15.22 20.10 0.01
N LYS A 203 15.05 18.88 -0.48
CA LYS A 203 16.10 17.95 -0.89
C LYS A 203 16.87 18.40 -2.14
N LYS A 204 18.09 17.88 -2.24
CA LYS A 204 18.88 17.72 -3.48
C LYS A 204 18.87 16.22 -3.82
N THR A 205 19.14 15.88 -5.08
CA THR A 205 19.18 14.51 -5.61
C THR A 205 19.92 13.51 -4.70
N GLY A 206 19.32 12.33 -4.48
CA GLY A 206 19.91 11.19 -3.75
C GLY A 206 19.77 11.26 -2.23
N GLN A 207 18.57 11.54 -1.70
CA GLN A 207 18.25 11.52 -0.27
C GLN A 207 17.10 10.54 0.00
N ASP A 208 17.06 9.93 1.18
CA ASP A 208 16.05 8.91 1.52
C ASP A 208 14.61 9.41 1.30
N PRO A 209 13.69 8.57 0.77
CA PRO A 209 12.30 8.94 0.53
C PRO A 209 11.57 9.44 1.78
N GLU A 210 10.61 10.35 1.60
CA GLU A 210 9.62 10.65 2.63
C GLU A 210 8.66 9.47 2.78
N GLY A 211 8.29 9.15 4.03
CA GLY A 211 7.47 7.96 4.28
C GLY A 211 6.55 8.09 5.48
N TRP A 212 5.40 7.41 5.40
CA TRP A 212 4.38 7.35 6.44
C TRP A 212 3.85 5.93 6.55
N GLN A 213 3.40 5.58 7.74
CA GLN A 213 2.74 4.31 8.01
C GLN A 213 1.31 4.53 8.45
N PHE A 214 0.43 3.64 8.01
CA PHE A 214 -0.99 3.61 8.37
C PHE A 214 -1.51 2.18 8.32
N THR A 215 -2.77 2.00 8.71
CA THR A 215 -3.40 0.70 8.88
C THR A 215 -4.62 0.54 7.99
N LEU A 216 -5.16 -0.68 7.91
CA LEU A 216 -6.40 -0.94 7.19
C LEU A 216 -7.59 -0.11 7.74
N ASP A 217 -7.58 0.24 9.04
CA ASP A 217 -8.62 1.07 9.64
C ASP A 217 -8.67 2.48 9.05
N ASP A 218 -7.53 3.02 8.62
CA ASP A 218 -7.44 4.33 7.96
C ASP A 218 -8.06 4.29 6.54
N LEU A 219 -8.23 3.09 5.97
CA LEU A 219 -8.92 2.80 4.71
C LEU A 219 -10.34 2.23 4.93
N GLY A 220 -10.95 2.52 6.08
CA GLY A 220 -12.32 2.09 6.40
C GLY A 220 -12.47 0.62 6.83
N GLY A 221 -11.36 -0.08 7.08
CA GLY A 221 -11.33 -1.42 7.64
C GLY A 221 -11.68 -2.54 6.63
N PRO A 222 -11.86 -3.78 7.10
CA PRO A 222 -12.16 -4.93 6.24
C PRO A 222 -13.43 -4.79 5.39
N ALA A 223 -14.36 -3.93 5.81
CA ALA A 223 -15.61 -3.70 5.10
C ALA A 223 -15.43 -2.93 3.78
N GLN A 224 -14.28 -2.28 3.59
CA GLN A 224 -13.96 -1.49 2.40
C GLN A 224 -12.82 -2.11 1.56
N GLN A 225 -12.57 -3.41 1.72
CA GLN A 225 -11.65 -4.13 0.85
C GLN A 225 -12.32 -4.59 -0.45
N GLY A 226 -11.49 -4.92 -1.43
CA GLY A 226 -11.89 -5.49 -2.70
C GLY A 226 -12.27 -4.45 -3.75
N PRO A 227 -12.76 -4.90 -4.91
CA PRO A 227 -13.22 -4.01 -5.97
C PRO A 227 -14.47 -3.24 -5.53
N GLY A 228 -14.56 -1.99 -5.94
CA GLY A 228 -15.75 -1.15 -5.78
C GLY A 228 -15.48 0.14 -5.00
N PHE A 229 -14.44 0.18 -4.17
CA PHE A 229 -14.10 1.32 -3.32
C PHE A 229 -13.00 2.19 -3.95
N ASP A 230 -13.25 3.50 -4.00
CA ASP A 230 -12.32 4.48 -4.54
C ASP A 230 -11.37 5.03 -3.48
N HIS A 231 -10.52 4.15 -2.97
CA HIS A 231 -9.46 4.55 -2.04
C HIS A 231 -8.40 5.34 -2.76
N TYR A 232 -7.87 6.34 -2.05
CA TYR A 232 -6.78 7.14 -2.57
C TYR A 232 -5.82 7.60 -1.48
N ILE A 233 -4.57 7.76 -1.91
CA ILE A 233 -3.55 8.46 -1.15
C ILE A 233 -3.32 9.81 -1.81
N GLU A 234 -3.31 10.89 -1.01
CA GLU A 234 -3.05 12.25 -1.46
C GLU A 234 -1.84 12.84 -0.73
N ILE A 235 -0.86 13.32 -1.49
CA ILE A 235 0.14 14.26 -0.99
C ILE A 235 -0.35 15.68 -1.24
N ARG A 236 -0.40 16.49 -0.18
CA ARG A 236 -0.62 17.94 -0.25
C ARG A 236 0.67 18.67 0.08
N ALA A 237 1.11 19.55 -0.82
CA ALA A 237 2.34 20.31 -0.63
C ALA A 237 2.09 21.82 -0.40
N THR A 238 2.70 22.35 0.65
CA THR A 238 2.71 23.79 0.96
C THR A 238 4.08 24.38 0.65
N GLN A 239 4.14 25.28 -0.32
CA GLN A 239 5.38 25.94 -0.74
C GLN A 239 5.92 26.88 0.34
N PHE A 240 7.24 26.88 0.55
CA PHE A 240 7.95 27.93 1.27
C PHE A 240 9.20 28.38 0.49
N GLY A 241 9.65 29.62 0.76
CA GLY A 241 10.81 30.19 0.07
C GLY A 241 10.53 30.43 -1.41
N SER A 242 11.42 29.96 -2.30
CA SER A 242 11.39 30.26 -3.73
C SER A 242 11.17 29.02 -4.62
N ALA A 243 10.70 27.91 -4.04
CA ALA A 243 10.49 26.65 -4.75
C ALA A 243 9.48 26.83 -5.89
N ARG A 244 9.74 26.23 -7.04
CA ARG A 244 8.89 26.37 -8.24
C ARG A 244 8.19 25.08 -8.60
N TRP A 245 8.92 23.96 -8.53
CA TRP A 245 8.42 22.62 -8.75
C TRP A 245 9.36 21.60 -8.08
N ALA A 246 8.87 20.39 -7.82
CA ALA A 246 9.68 19.26 -7.41
C ALA A 246 9.35 18.05 -8.30
N SER A 247 10.33 17.55 -9.06
CA SER A 247 10.12 16.41 -9.97
C SER A 247 10.01 15.13 -9.16
N LEU A 248 8.98 14.34 -9.44
CA LEU A 248 8.84 13.00 -8.89
C LEU A 248 9.98 12.11 -9.40
N ASP A 249 10.53 11.34 -8.48
CA ASP A 249 11.41 10.22 -8.78
C ASP A 249 10.62 8.92 -8.61
N TYR A 250 10.07 8.74 -7.41
CA TYR A 250 9.50 7.46 -7.01
C TYR A 250 8.28 7.65 -6.10
N VAL A 251 7.31 6.74 -6.21
CA VAL A 251 6.21 6.60 -5.26
C VAL A 251 5.82 5.12 -5.13
N GLN A 252 5.56 4.66 -3.91
CA GLN A 252 5.20 3.28 -3.62
C GLN A 252 4.25 3.16 -2.44
N LEU A 253 3.38 2.15 -2.54
CA LEU A 253 2.67 1.59 -1.40
C LEU A 253 3.07 0.12 -1.22
N GLU A 254 3.60 -0.19 -0.05
CA GLU A 254 3.86 -1.56 0.39
C GLU A 254 3.00 -1.94 1.59
N VAL A 255 2.78 -3.24 1.75
CA VAL A 255 2.13 -3.83 2.92
C VAL A 255 3.07 -4.81 3.59
N SER A 256 3.14 -4.78 4.91
CA SER A 256 3.90 -5.75 5.69
C SER A 256 3.06 -6.33 6.82
N SER A 257 3.12 -7.64 6.99
CA SER A 257 2.44 -8.32 8.10
C SER A 257 3.32 -8.32 9.35
N GLU A 258 2.74 -7.97 10.50
CA GLU A 258 3.42 -8.19 11.77
C GLU A 258 3.61 -9.70 12.03
N ILE A 259 4.82 -10.08 12.45
CA ILE A 259 5.07 -11.43 12.95
C ILE A 259 4.41 -11.51 14.34
N PRO A 260 3.44 -12.41 14.58
CA PRO A 260 2.90 -12.54 15.93
C PRO A 260 4.03 -12.93 16.89
N GLU A 261 4.26 -12.12 17.92
CA GLU A 261 5.16 -12.51 19.01
C GLU A 261 4.69 -13.87 19.54
N VAL A 262 5.53 -14.89 19.42
CA VAL A 262 5.30 -16.14 20.14
C VAL A 262 5.45 -15.84 21.63
N SER A 263 4.31 -15.60 22.29
CA SER A 263 4.28 -15.35 23.73
C SER A 263 5.12 -16.41 24.45
N SER A 264 6.12 -15.95 25.20
CA SER A 264 7.13 -16.80 25.88
C SER A 264 6.54 -17.89 26.79
N ALA A 265 5.22 -17.85 27.05
CA ALA A 265 4.47 -18.87 27.75
C ALA A 265 4.48 -20.25 27.05
N LEU A 266 4.55 -20.31 25.71
CA LEU A 266 4.63 -21.59 24.97
C LEU A 266 6.03 -22.23 25.02
N LEU A 267 7.08 -21.44 25.22
CA LEU A 267 8.46 -21.94 25.32
C LEU A 267 8.77 -22.59 26.68
N LEU A 268 8.04 -22.22 27.76
CA LEU A 268 8.26 -22.78 29.09
C LEU A 268 7.60 -24.16 29.31
N ILE A 269 6.60 -24.54 28.51
CA ILE A 269 5.93 -25.84 28.66
C ILE A 269 6.79 -26.99 28.10
N GLY A 270 7.72 -26.70 27.18
CA GLY A 270 8.66 -27.69 26.62
C GLY A 270 9.80 -28.12 27.55
N ALA A 271 10.11 -27.35 28.60
CA ALA A 271 11.31 -27.57 29.43
C ALA A 271 11.07 -28.34 30.74
N ALA A 272 9.82 -28.58 31.16
CA ALA A 272 9.50 -29.20 32.45
C ALA A 272 9.20 -30.72 32.39
N GLY A 273 9.47 -31.39 31.27
CA GLY A 273 9.06 -32.78 31.02
C GLY A 273 10.08 -33.88 31.31
N PHE A 274 11.32 -33.58 31.69
CA PHE A 274 12.35 -34.61 31.85
C PHE A 274 12.91 -34.70 33.28
N GLY A 275 12.38 -35.69 34.02
CA GLY A 275 13.25 -36.60 34.75
C GLY A 275 13.32 -36.47 36.27
N PHE A 276 12.36 -37.07 36.98
CA PHE A 276 12.67 -37.76 38.24
C PHE A 276 11.78 -39.01 38.41
N ILE A 277 12.31 -40.18 38.05
CA ILE A 277 11.89 -41.45 38.66
C ILE A 277 13.14 -42.21 39.08
N ARG A 278 13.44 -42.13 40.38
CA ARG A 278 14.47 -42.93 41.06
C ARG A 278 13.83 -44.27 41.45
N ARG A 279 14.22 -45.36 40.77
CA ARG A 279 13.73 -46.71 41.08
C ARG A 279 14.43 -47.22 42.35
N ARG A 280 13.69 -47.41 43.44
CA ARG A 280 14.16 -48.18 44.61
C ARG A 280 14.08 -49.68 44.29
N ARG A 281 15.17 -50.39 44.53
CA ARG A 281 15.19 -51.72 45.16
C ARG A 281 16.30 -51.70 46.19
#